data_AF-A0A699WBD3-F1
#
_entry.id   AF-A0A699WBD3-F1
#
_cell.length_a   1.000
_cell.length_b   1.000
_cell.length_c   1.000
_cell.angle_alpha   90.00
_cell.angle_beta   90.00
_cell.angle_gamma   90.00
#
_symmetry.space_group_name_H-M   'P 1'
#
loop_
_entity.id
_entity.type
_entity.pdbx_description
1 polymer ?
#
loop_
_entity_poly.entity_id
_entity_poly.type
_entity_poly.pdbx_seq_one_letter_code
_entity_poly.pdbx_strand_id
1 'polypeptide(L)'
;MPHHNSKWTKDHPMNNIIGQLYRPVSTQLQLHEQALFCYYDAFLTSVEPKTYKEALTQSCWIEAIQEELNEFERLEVWELIPRPDQVMVITLKWIYKVKLDELGGI
;
A
#
# COMPACT_ATOMS: atom_id res chain seq x y z
N MET A 1 44.31 42.90 33.28
CA MET A 1 44.19 42.17 31.99
C MET A 1 43.46 40.86 32.27
N PRO A 2 42.17 40.70 31.91
CA PRO A 2 41.47 39.44 32.14
C PRO A 2 41.69 38.51 30.95
N HIS A 3 42.23 37.32 31.21
CA HIS A 3 42.42 36.27 30.22
C HIS A 3 41.07 35.64 29.84
N HIS A 4 40.58 35.94 28.65
CA HIS A 4 39.38 35.32 28.10
C HIS A 4 39.76 33.97 27.46
N ASN A 5 39.74 32.90 28.25
CA ASN A 5 39.86 31.54 27.74
C ASN A 5 38.53 31.11 27.11
N SER A 6 38.31 31.41 25.83
CA SER A 6 37.23 30.76 25.06
C SER A 6 37.64 29.32 24.76
N LYS A 7 37.40 28.44 25.75
CA LYS A 7 37.41 27.00 25.52
C LYS A 7 36.27 26.71 24.53
N TRP A 8 36.62 26.43 23.29
CA TRP A 8 35.70 25.82 22.34
C TRP A 8 35.38 24.40 22.84
N THR A 9 34.39 24.29 23.73
CA THR A 9 33.76 23.00 24.01
C THR A 9 33.02 22.61 22.75
N LYS A 10 33.44 21.49 22.13
CA LYS A 10 32.82 20.92 20.92
C LYS A 10 31.36 20.47 21.15
N ASP A 11 30.89 20.57 22.38
CA ASP A 11 29.58 20.12 22.80
C ASP A 11 28.53 21.20 22.50
N HIS A 12 27.65 20.89 21.55
CA HIS A 12 26.45 21.69 21.33
C HIS A 12 25.48 21.48 22.51
N PRO A 13 24.96 22.54 23.14
CA PRO A 13 24.00 22.40 24.22
C PRO A 13 22.72 21.72 23.70
N MET A 14 22.22 20.74 24.47
CA MET A 14 21.08 19.90 24.07
C MET A 14 19.83 20.72 23.69
N ASN A 15 19.66 21.87 24.34
CA ASN A 15 18.54 22.80 24.12
C ASN A 15 18.55 23.44 22.72
N ASN A 16 19.69 23.43 22.02
CA ASN A 16 19.86 24.02 20.70
C ASN A 16 19.67 22.98 19.58
N ILE A 17 19.40 21.72 19.91
CA ILE A 17 19.22 20.67 18.90
C ILE A 17 17.81 20.79 18.32
N ILE A 18 17.73 21.21 17.06
CA ILE A 18 16.48 21.33 16.32
C ILE A 18 16.13 19.94 15.77
N GLY A 19 15.18 19.27 16.42
CA GLY A 19 14.67 17.96 16.00
C GLY A 19 14.75 16.90 17.09
N GLN A 20 14.22 15.71 16.80
CA GLN A 20 14.23 14.59 17.74
C GLN A 20 15.59 13.89 17.72
N LEU A 21 16.25 13.79 18.88
CA LEU A 21 17.56 13.14 19.04
C LEU A 21 17.58 11.67 18.62
N TYR A 22 16.43 11.00 18.74
CA TYR A 22 16.29 9.58 18.41
C TYR A 22 15.85 9.33 16.97
N ARG A 23 15.59 10.38 16.19
CA ARG A 23 15.16 10.21 14.80
C ARG A 23 16.39 9.93 13.93
N PRO A 24 16.42 8.82 13.16
CA PRO A 24 17.52 8.55 12.26
C PRO A 24 17.62 9.65 11.20
N VAL A 25 18.83 9.86 10.66
CA VAL A 25 19.05 10.79 9.55
C VAL A 25 18.45 10.19 8.29
N SER A 26 17.47 10.88 7.71
CA SER A 26 16.95 10.56 6.38
C SER A 26 17.67 11.38 5.32
N THR A 27 18.03 10.76 4.20
CA THR A 27 18.57 11.48 3.04
C THR A 27 17.43 12.13 2.24
N GLN A 28 17.75 13.17 1.46
CA GLN A 28 16.76 13.77 0.56
C GLN A 28 16.19 12.74 -0.43
N LEU A 29 17.02 11.81 -0.91
CA LEU A 29 16.61 10.73 -1.79
C LEU A 29 15.57 9.82 -1.12
N GLN A 30 15.82 9.39 0.12
CA GLN A 30 14.90 8.53 0.87
C GLN A 30 13.53 9.19 1.09
N LEU A 31 13.51 10.49 1.39
CA LEU A 31 12.27 11.24 1.54
C LEU A 31 11.51 11.37 0.22
N HIS A 32 12.24 11.57 -0.88
CA HIS A 32 11.66 11.64 -2.22
C HIS A 32 11.06 10.31 -2.66
N GLU A 33 11.77 9.20 -2.48
CA GLU A 33 11.27 7.85 -2.76
C GLU A 33 10.04 7.52 -1.92
N GLN A 34 10.05 7.83 -0.62
CA GLN A 34 8.89 7.64 0.25
C GLN A 34 7.68 8.48 -0.21
N ALA A 35 7.91 9.73 -0.64
CA ALA A 35 6.84 10.58 -1.14
C ALA A 35 6.25 10.07 -2.45
N LEU A 36 7.10 9.59 -3.37
CA LEU A 36 6.66 8.96 -4.61
C LEU A 36 5.83 7.70 -4.35
N PHE A 37 6.30 6.85 -3.44
CA PHE A 37 5.56 5.65 -3.04
C PHE A 37 4.17 6.00 -2.48
N CYS A 38 4.09 6.93 -1.53
CA CYS A 38 2.81 7.36 -0.96
C CYS A 38 1.87 7.97 -2.01
N TYR A 39 2.40 8.74 -2.97
CA TYR A 39 1.61 9.30 -4.06
C TYR A 39 1.03 8.20 -4.95
N TYR A 40 1.85 7.22 -5.30
CA TYR A 40 1.44 6.12 -6.15
C TYR A 40 0.39 5.23 -5.48
N ASP A 41 0.61 4.85 -4.21
CA ASP A 41 -0.36 4.10 -3.39
C ASP A 41 -1.71 4.84 -3.27
N ALA A 42 -1.68 6.15 -3.01
CA ALA A 42 -2.88 6.97 -2.93
C ALA A 42 -3.62 7.04 -4.28
N PHE A 43 -2.88 7.11 -5.38
CA PHE A 43 -3.45 7.08 -6.73
C PHE A 43 -4.12 5.73 -7.01
N LEU A 44 -3.43 4.61 -6.75
CA LEU A 44 -4.00 3.26 -6.95
C LEU A 44 -5.27 3.06 -6.13
N THR A 45 -5.22 3.39 -4.84
CA THR A 45 -6.39 3.32 -3.95
C THR A 45 -7.57 4.17 -4.46
N SER A 46 -7.29 5.23 -5.23
CA SER A 46 -8.34 6.09 -5.81
C SER A 46 -8.98 5.51 -7.07
N VAL A 47 -8.23 4.71 -7.85
CA VAL A 47 -8.70 4.10 -9.10
C VAL A 47 -9.24 2.67 -8.91
N GLU A 48 -8.86 2.01 -7.82
CA GLU A 48 -9.38 0.71 -7.45
C GLU A 48 -10.88 0.75 -7.15
N PRO A 49 -11.67 -0.17 -7.71
CA PRO A 49 -13.10 -0.21 -7.50
C PRO A 49 -13.42 -0.70 -6.09
N LYS A 50 -14.36 -0.02 -5.43
CA LYS A 50 -14.77 -0.36 -4.06
C LYS A 50 -15.87 -1.41 -4.04
N THR A 51 -16.55 -1.60 -5.17
CA THR A 51 -17.67 -2.52 -5.32
C THR A 51 -17.57 -3.30 -6.62
N TYR A 52 -18.16 -4.49 -6.65
CA TYR A 52 -18.25 -5.29 -7.88
C TYR A 52 -18.98 -4.54 -9.00
N LYS A 53 -19.94 -3.67 -8.66
CA LYS A 53 -20.67 -2.86 -9.65
C LYS A 53 -19.76 -1.86 -10.34
N GLU A 54 -18.87 -1.21 -9.60
CA GLU A 54 -17.86 -0.30 -10.15
C GLU A 54 -16.81 -1.04 -10.98
N ALA A 55 -16.42 -2.25 -10.57
CA ALA A 55 -15.52 -3.08 -11.36
C ALA A 55 -16.16 -3.46 -12.72
N LEU A 56 -17.46 -3.80 -12.71
CA LEU A 56 -18.21 -4.17 -13.92
C LEU A 56 -18.52 -2.99 -14.87
N THR A 57 -18.12 -1.76 -14.58
CA THR A 57 -18.23 -0.64 -15.54
C THR A 57 -16.95 -0.43 -16.36
N GLN A 58 -15.84 -1.06 -15.96
CA GLN A 58 -14.53 -0.84 -16.56
C GLN A 58 -14.03 -2.13 -17.21
N SER A 59 -13.68 -2.07 -18.50
CA SER A 59 -13.29 -3.26 -19.27
C SER A 59 -12.09 -3.99 -18.68
N CYS A 60 -11.06 -3.27 -18.22
CA CYS A 60 -9.87 -3.86 -17.62
C CYS A 60 -10.18 -4.74 -16.40
N TRP A 61 -11.14 -4.32 -15.56
CA TRP A 61 -11.56 -5.07 -14.39
C TRP A 61 -12.44 -6.26 -14.77
N ILE A 62 -13.29 -6.13 -15.79
CA ILE A 62 -14.09 -7.26 -16.31
C ILE A 62 -13.18 -8.35 -16.87
N GLU A 63 -12.19 -7.96 -17.68
CA GLU A 63 -11.19 -8.87 -18.25
C GLU A 63 -10.42 -9.59 -17.13
N ALA A 64 -9.91 -8.85 -16.14
CA ALA A 64 -9.19 -9.43 -15.01
C ALA A 64 -10.04 -10.39 -14.16
N ILE A 65 -11.32 -10.06 -13.91
CA ILE A 65 -12.25 -10.96 -13.20
C ILE A 65 -12.47 -12.24 -14.02
N GLN A 66 -12.65 -12.11 -15.33
CA GLN A 66 -12.87 -13.28 -16.19
C GLN A 66 -11.62 -14.17 -16.25
N GLU A 67 -10.42 -13.59 -16.34
CA GLU A 67 -9.17 -14.33 -16.31
C GLU A 67 -9.01 -15.11 -15.00
N GLU A 68 -9.24 -14.49 -13.84
CA GLU A 68 -9.15 -15.15 -12.54
C GLU A 68 -10.19 -16.27 -12.40
N LEU A 69 -11.44 -16.05 -12.83
CA LEU A 69 -12.49 -17.08 -12.81
C LEU A 69 -12.14 -18.27 -13.72
N ASN A 70 -11.61 -18.00 -14.91
CA ASN A 70 -11.16 -19.04 -15.84
C ASN A 70 -10.01 -19.85 -15.24
N GLU A 71 -9.11 -19.21 -14.48
CA GLU A 71 -8.02 -19.91 -13.80
C GLU A 71 -8.55 -20.85 -12.71
N PHE A 72 -9.57 -20.44 -11.93
CA PHE A 72 -10.19 -21.33 -10.96
C PHE A 72 -10.86 -22.55 -11.58
N GLU A 73 -11.49 -22.38 -12.73
CA GLU A 73 -12.06 -23.49 -13.51
C GLU A 73 -10.96 -24.41 -14.05
N ARG A 74 -9.90 -23.83 -14.63
CA ARG A 74 -8.75 -24.58 -15.15
C ARG A 74 -8.02 -25.40 -14.09
N LEU A 75 -7.92 -24.85 -12.88
CA LEU A 75 -7.29 -25.51 -11.73
C LEU A 75 -8.26 -26.42 -10.95
N GLU A 76 -9.51 -26.52 -11.38
CA GLU A 76 -10.56 -27.33 -10.72
C GLU A 76 -10.74 -27.00 -9.23
N VAL A 77 -10.48 -25.75 -8.83
CA VAL A 77 -10.55 -25.33 -7.41
C VAL A 77 -11.99 -24.98 -7.03
N TRP A 78 -12.83 -24.55 -7.98
CA TRP A 78 -14.20 -24.10 -7.76
C TRP A 78 -15.15 -24.73 -8.77
N GLU A 79 -16.34 -25.12 -8.31
CA GLU A 79 -17.47 -25.54 -9.15
C GLU A 79 -18.64 -24.57 -8.95
N LEU A 80 -19.18 -24.04 -10.05
CA LEU A 80 -20.37 -23.19 -10.00
C LEU A 80 -21.62 -24.05 -9.85
N ILE A 81 -22.19 -24.08 -8.65
CA ILE A 81 -23.42 -24.81 -8.36
C ILE A 81 -24.62 -23.87 -8.20
N PRO A 82 -25.85 -24.30 -8.57
CA PRO A 82 -27.07 -23.59 -8.23
C PRO A 82 -27.16 -23.37 -6.72
N ARG A 83 -27.76 -22.25 -6.30
CA ARG A 83 -27.92 -21.95 -4.88
C ARG A 83 -28.74 -23.06 -4.21
N PRO A 84 -28.21 -23.73 -3.17
CA PRO A 84 -28.95 -24.75 -2.45
C PRO A 84 -30.09 -24.15 -1.63
N ASP A 85 -31.24 -24.83 -1.65
CA ASP A 85 -32.41 -24.45 -0.86
C ASP A 85 -32.18 -24.75 0.63
N GLN A 86 -32.72 -23.88 1.49
CA GLN A 86 -32.71 -24.04 2.96
C GLN A 86 -31.32 -24.09 3.63
N VAL A 87 -30.24 -23.78 2.88
CA VAL A 87 -28.88 -23.69 3.42
C VAL A 87 -28.46 -22.22 3.56
N MET A 88 -27.73 -21.93 4.63
CA MET A 88 -27.13 -20.61 4.84
C MET A 88 -25.96 -20.43 3.87
N VAL A 89 -26.11 -19.50 2.93
CA VAL A 89 -25.04 -19.14 1.98
C VAL A 89 -24.01 -18.28 2.71
N ILE A 90 -22.77 -18.75 2.78
CA ILE A 90 -21.65 -17.92 3.24
C ILE A 90 -21.32 -16.95 2.12
N THR A 91 -21.52 -15.65 2.37
CA THR A 91 -21.17 -14.62 1.40
C THR A 91 -19.66 -14.39 1.42
N LEU A 92 -19.02 -14.48 0.26
CA LEU A 92 -17.65 -14.03 0.07
C LEU A 92 -17.65 -12.60 -0.43
N LYS A 93 -16.69 -11.81 0.03
CA LYS A 93 -16.49 -10.44 -0.43
C LYS A 93 -15.22 -10.40 -1.27
N TRP A 94 -15.37 -10.02 -2.54
CA TRP A 94 -14.25 -9.74 -3.42
C TRP A 94 -13.56 -8.44 -3.02
N ILE A 95 -12.24 -8.47 -3.05
CA ILE A 95 -11.38 -7.30 -2.87
C ILE A 95 -10.67 -7.10 -4.21
N TYR A 96 -10.82 -5.91 -4.79
CA TYR A 96 -10.20 -5.55 -6.05
C TYR A 96 -8.94 -4.75 -5.75
N LYS A 97 -7.79 -5.27 -6.19
CA LYS A 97 -6.50 -4.59 -6.05
C LYS A 97 -5.68 -4.73 -7.31
N VAL A 98 -4.92 -3.70 -7.62
CA VAL A 98 -3.89 -3.77 -8.67
C VAL A 98 -2.71 -4.54 -8.11
N LYS A 99 -2.30 -5.62 -8.80
CA LYS A 99 -1.08 -6.36 -8.46
C LYS A 99 0.12 -5.63 -9.08
N LEU A 100 1.10 -5.23 -8.27
CA LEU A 100 2.29 -4.52 -8.75
C LEU A 100 3.45 -5.44 -9.10
N ASP A 101 3.44 -6.67 -8.59
CA ASP A 101 4.37 -7.72 -8.95
C ASP A 101 3.66 -9.08 -9.08
N GLU A 102 4.37 -10.07 -9.65
CA GLU A 102 3.87 -11.44 -9.82
C GLU A 102 3.66 -12.19 -8.49
N LEU A 103 4.19 -11.65 -7.38
CA LEU A 103 4.12 -12.25 -6.04
C LEU A 103 2.98 -11.67 -5.20
N GLY A 104 2.18 -10.74 -5.74
CA GLY A 104 1.04 -10.15 -5.04
C GLY A 104 1.42 -9.04 -4.05
N GLY A 105 2.58 -8.41 -4.25
CA GLY A 105 2.92 -7.14 -3.64
C GLY A 105 1.87 -6.09 -4.00
N ILE A 106 1.31 -5.48 -2.95
CA ILE A 106 0.48 -4.28 -3.00
C ILE A 106 1.40 -3.08 -2.81
#